data_AF-A0A0G1LBF0-F1
#
_entry.id   AF-A0A0G1LBF0-F1
#
_cell.length_a   1.000
_cell.length_b   1.000
_cell.length_c   1.000
_cell.angle_alpha   90.00
_cell.angle_beta   90.00
_cell.angle_gamma   90.00
#
_symmetry.space_group_name_H-M   'P 1'
#
loop_
_entity.id
_entity.type
_entity.pdbx_description
1 polymer ?
#
loop_
_entity_poly.entity_id
_entity_poly.type
_entity_poly.pdbx_seq_one_letter_code
_entity_poly.pdbx_strand_id
1 'polypeptide(L)'
;GIKRDYFPDFIIKTKDKMYIVETKAEDEMQKAEGNEKNLIVLKARAAVSWCKTASQVLLSNQPQKWEYFMLSEKTFNENRQSGFDSLAGLGRLDLERLLFSEAGRLF
;
A
#
# COMPACT_ATOMS: atom_id res chain seq x y z
N GLY A 1 23.45 1.49 -12.38
CA GLY A 1 22.02 1.20 -12.62
C GLY A 1 21.28 2.50 -12.80
N ILE A 2 20.39 2.60 -13.78
CA ILE A 2 19.62 3.82 -14.04
C ILE A 2 18.64 4.01 -12.87
N LYS A 3 18.79 5.11 -12.12
CA LYS A 3 17.80 5.54 -11.12
C LYS A 3 16.54 5.94 -11.88
N ARG A 4 15.47 5.14 -11.76
CA ARG A 4 14.15 5.54 -12.24
C ARG A 4 13.42 6.21 -11.10
N ASP A 5 12.77 7.33 -11.40
CA ASP A 5 11.87 7.97 -10.45
C ASP A 5 10.68 7.05 -10.19
N TYR A 6 10.28 6.97 -8.92
CA TYR A 6 9.11 6.21 -8.49
C TYR A 6 7.89 7.12 -8.53
N PHE A 7 6.85 6.66 -9.22
CA PHE A 7 5.56 7.34 -9.32
C PHE A 7 4.49 6.37 -8.82
N PRO A 8 3.78 6.70 -7.73
CA PRO A 8 2.63 5.91 -7.30
C PRO A 8 1.44 6.18 -8.21
N ASP A 9 0.51 5.22 -8.28
CA ASP A 9 -0.74 5.40 -9.05
C ASP A 9 -1.56 6.59 -8.53
N PHE A 10 -1.72 6.71 -7.20
CA PHE A 10 -2.49 7.79 -6.59
C PHE A 10 -1.85 8.33 -5.30
N ILE A 11 -2.00 9.66 -5.11
CA ILE A 11 -1.83 10.34 -3.84
C ILE A 11 -3.19 10.91 -3.43
N ILE A 12 -3.66 10.58 -2.23
CA ILE A 12 -4.97 11.03 -1.73
C ILE A 12 -4.78 11.84 -0.46
N LYS A 13 -5.33 13.05 -0.43
CA LYS A 13 -5.38 13.91 0.74
C LYS A 13 -6.79 13.87 1.32
N THR A 14 -6.91 13.48 2.59
CA THR A 14 -8.14 13.65 3.37
C THR A 14 -7.97 14.75 4.41
N LYS A 15 -8.99 14.95 5.24
CA LYS A 15 -8.88 15.84 6.41
C LYS A 15 -7.85 15.34 7.42
N ASP A 16 -7.71 14.02 7.55
CA ASP A 16 -7.00 13.39 8.68
C ASP A 16 -5.66 12.75 8.29
N LYS A 17 -5.49 12.35 7.01
CA LYS A 17 -4.30 11.63 6.54
C LYS A 17 -3.99 11.92 5.06
N MET A 18 -2.74 11.69 4.71
CA MET A 18 -2.24 11.53 3.35
C MET A 18 -2.11 10.03 3.05
N TYR A 19 -2.44 9.62 1.83
CA TYR A 19 -2.34 8.23 1.38
C TYR A 19 -1.51 8.13 0.12
N ILE A 20 -0.63 7.14 0.07
CA ILE A 20 -0.10 6.57 -1.18
C ILE A 20 -0.92 5.32 -1.47
N VAL A 21 -1.52 5.27 -2.66
CA VAL A 21 -2.35 4.13 -3.07
C VAL A 21 -1.82 3.58 -4.38
N GLU A 22 -1.61 2.28 -4.40
CA GLU A 22 -1.22 1.53 -5.60
C GLU A 22 -2.31 0.53 -5.96
N THR A 23 -2.52 0.33 -7.26
CA THR A 23 -3.40 -0.70 -7.77
C THR A 23 -2.59 -1.83 -8.37
N LYS A 24 -3.11 -3.05 -8.31
CA LYS A 24 -2.42 -4.19 -8.91
C LYS A 24 -3.40 -5.23 -9.43
N ALA A 25 -3.04 -5.86 -10.55
CA ALA A 25 -3.77 -7.01 -11.04
C ALA A 25 -3.77 -8.13 -9.98
N GLU A 26 -4.90 -8.81 -9.82
CA GLU A 26 -5.05 -9.84 -8.78
C GLU A 26 -4.06 -11.00 -9.00
N ASP A 27 -3.77 -11.36 -10.24
CA ASP A 27 -2.84 -12.45 -10.55
C ASP A 27 -1.39 -12.09 -10.22
N GLU A 28 -0.99 -10.83 -10.38
CA GLU A 28 0.32 -10.33 -9.98
C GLU A 28 0.48 -10.29 -8.45
N MET A 29 -0.59 -9.92 -7.72
CA MET A 29 -0.62 -9.98 -6.25
C MET A 29 -0.44 -11.41 -5.75
N GLN A 30 -1.21 -12.36 -6.28
CA GLN A 30 -1.14 -13.77 -5.90
C GLN A 30 0.24 -14.38 -6.16
N LYS A 31 0.89 -14.02 -7.27
CA LYS A 31 2.27 -14.46 -7.57
C LYS A 31 3.32 -13.86 -6.62
N ALA A 32 3.00 -12.77 -5.93
CA ALA A 32 3.91 -12.04 -5.05
C ALA A 32 3.70 -12.35 -3.56
N GLU A 33 2.51 -12.78 -3.16
CA GLU A 33 2.16 -13.16 -1.79
C GLU A 33 3.20 -14.09 -1.16
N GLY A 34 3.64 -13.77 0.06
CA GLY A 34 4.63 -14.56 0.80
C GLY A 34 6.05 -14.54 0.23
N ASN A 35 6.28 -13.99 -0.97
CA ASN A 35 7.60 -13.94 -1.58
C ASN A 35 8.31 -12.62 -1.23
N GLU A 36 9.09 -12.64 -0.14
CA GLU A 36 9.82 -11.48 0.38
C GLU A 36 10.79 -10.84 -0.63
N LYS A 37 11.23 -11.59 -1.64
CA LYS A 37 12.16 -11.11 -2.68
C LYS A 37 11.43 -10.63 -3.93
N ASN A 38 10.11 -10.79 -4.01
CA ASN A 38 9.32 -10.29 -5.14
C ASN A 38 9.36 -8.76 -5.16
N LEU A 39 9.56 -8.18 -6.35
CA LEU A 39 9.68 -6.73 -6.52
C LEU A 39 8.44 -5.97 -6.05
N ILE A 40 7.23 -6.55 -6.16
CA ILE A 40 5.98 -5.96 -5.67
C ILE A 40 6.02 -5.84 -4.14
N VAL A 41 6.43 -6.90 -3.44
CA VAL A 41 6.62 -6.92 -1.98
C VAL A 41 7.69 -5.91 -1.55
N LEU A 42 8.82 -5.87 -2.25
CA LEU A 42 9.91 -4.93 -1.94
C LEU A 42 9.46 -3.47 -2.10
N LYS A 43 8.73 -3.14 -3.17
CA LYS A 43 8.16 -1.81 -3.39
C LYS A 43 7.14 -1.44 -2.32
N ALA A 44 6.24 -2.36 -1.98
CA ALA A 44 5.25 -2.16 -0.92
C ALA A 44 5.92 -1.87 0.43
N ARG A 45 6.94 -2.64 0.83
CA ARG A 45 7.71 -2.39 2.06
C ARG A 45 8.42 -1.04 2.03
N ALA A 46 9.00 -0.66 0.88
CA ALA A 46 9.63 0.64 0.73
C ALA A 46 8.62 1.79 0.88
N ALA A 47 7.42 1.67 0.31
CA ALA A 47 6.36 2.67 0.43
C ALA A 47 5.82 2.77 1.88
N VAL A 48 5.62 1.64 2.57
CA VAL A 48 5.28 1.62 4.00
C VAL A 48 6.34 2.35 4.83
N SER A 49 7.62 2.03 4.61
CA SER A 49 8.74 2.68 5.30
C SER A 49 8.77 4.19 5.02
N TRP A 50 8.55 4.57 3.77
CA TRP A 50 8.49 5.98 3.37
C TRP A 50 7.35 6.71 4.08
N CYS A 51 6.13 6.15 4.13
CA CYS A 51 5.01 6.75 4.85
C CYS A 51 5.28 6.89 6.35
N LYS A 52 5.98 5.93 6.95
CA LYS A 52 6.42 6.02 8.36
C LYS A 52 7.35 7.21 8.58
N THR A 53 8.36 7.39 7.71
CA THR A 53 9.28 8.53 7.78
C THR A 53 8.60 9.86 7.46
N ALA A 54 7.76 9.90 6.42
CA ALA A 54 7.01 11.09 6.04
C ALA A 54 6.09 11.58 7.16
N SER A 55 5.53 10.66 7.94
CA SER A 55 4.69 10.97 9.11
C SER A 55 5.43 11.68 10.25
N GLN A 56 6.77 11.68 10.24
CA GLN A 56 7.60 12.36 11.23
C GLN A 56 7.91 13.80 10.83
N VAL A 57 7.61 14.19 9.59
CA VAL A 57 7.88 15.53 9.08
C VAL A 57 6.68 16.43 9.34
N LEU A 58 6.92 17.53 10.07
CA LEU A 58 5.89 18.53 10.35
C LEU A 58 5.74 19.47 9.15
N LEU A 59 4.55 19.50 8.57
CA LEU A 59 4.18 20.36 7.45
C LEU A 59 2.86 21.05 7.76
N SER A 60 2.76 22.35 7.48
CA SER A 60 1.58 23.16 7.81
C SER A 60 0.43 23.05 6.80
N ASN A 61 0.69 22.49 5.62
CA ASN A 61 -0.25 22.49 4.49
C ASN A 61 -0.97 21.15 4.25
N GLN A 62 -0.73 20.14 5.08
CA GLN A 62 -1.30 18.81 4.92
C GLN A 62 -1.41 18.07 6.26
N PRO A 63 -2.24 17.02 6.35
CA PRO A 63 -2.21 16.12 7.49
C PRO A 63 -0.81 15.53 7.69
N GLN A 64 -0.42 15.40 8.96
CA GLN A 64 0.89 14.85 9.31
C GLN A 64 0.98 13.35 8.99
N LYS A 65 -0.10 12.59 9.20
CA LYS A 65 -0.08 11.13 9.04
C LYS A 65 -0.07 10.74 7.57
N TRP A 66 0.87 9.89 7.20
CA TRP A 66 0.96 9.22 5.91
C TRP A 66 0.68 7.73 6.07
N GLU A 67 -0.05 7.18 5.11
CA GLU A 67 -0.39 5.76 5.08
C GLU A 67 -0.22 5.22 3.66
N TYR A 68 0.18 3.96 3.55
CA TYR A 68 0.27 3.26 2.29
C TYR A 68 -0.68 2.07 2.32
N PHE A 69 -1.41 1.84 1.24
CA PHE A 69 -2.10 0.59 0.99
C PHE A 69 -2.10 0.24 -0.50
N MET A 70 -2.31 -1.04 -0.79
CA MET A 70 -2.41 -1.55 -2.16
C MET A 70 -3.80 -2.15 -2.35
N LEU A 71 -4.44 -1.86 -3.49
CA LEU A 71 -5.79 -2.33 -3.79
C LEU A 71 -5.72 -3.28 -4.99
N SER A 72 -6.10 -4.54 -4.79
CA SER A 72 -6.18 -5.48 -5.90
C SER A 72 -7.37 -5.14 -6.81
N GLU A 73 -7.24 -5.48 -8.10
CA GLU A 73 -8.32 -5.38 -9.07
C GLU A 73 -9.60 -6.08 -8.57
N LYS A 74 -9.45 -7.28 -7.98
CA LYS A 74 -10.56 -8.05 -7.42
C LYS A 74 -11.25 -7.27 -6.30
N THR A 75 -10.49 -6.83 -5.28
CA THR A 75 -11.04 -6.07 -4.15
C THR A 75 -11.74 -4.79 -4.62
N PHE A 76 -11.16 -4.06 -5.58
CA PHE A 76 -11.79 -2.88 -6.14
C PHE A 76 -13.11 -3.22 -6.85
N ASN A 77 -13.12 -4.21 -7.73
CA ASN A 77 -14.32 -4.57 -8.49
C ASN A 77 -15.47 -5.05 -7.60
N GLU A 78 -15.17 -5.80 -6.54
CA GLU A 78 -16.15 -6.27 -5.55
C GLU A 78 -16.70 -5.14 -4.66
N ASN A 79 -15.97 -4.03 -4.51
CA ASN A 79 -16.28 -2.97 -3.53
C ASN A 79 -16.35 -1.56 -4.12
N ARG A 80 -16.41 -1.40 -5.44
CA ARG A 80 -16.37 -0.09 -6.14
C ARG A 80 -17.50 0.88 -5.79
N GLN A 81 -18.58 0.41 -5.17
CA GLN A 81 -19.68 1.25 -4.69
C GLN A 81 -19.50 1.72 -3.24
N SER A 82 -18.47 1.22 -2.56
CA SER A 82 -18.16 1.56 -1.17
C SER A 82 -17.47 2.93 -1.07
N GLY A 83 -17.60 3.55 0.09
CA GLY A 83 -16.88 4.77 0.41
C GLY A 83 -15.36 4.54 0.54
N PHE A 84 -14.59 5.63 0.47
CA PHE A 84 -13.13 5.57 0.52
C PHE A 84 -12.59 4.89 1.77
N ASP A 85 -13.18 5.13 2.95
CA ASP A 85 -12.70 4.54 4.20
C ASP A 85 -12.81 3.01 4.19
N SER A 86 -13.88 2.47 3.60
CA SER A 86 -14.07 1.03 3.42
C SER A 86 -13.05 0.46 2.42
N LEU A 87 -12.82 1.14 1.29
CA LEU A 87 -11.81 0.74 0.31
C LEU A 87 -10.39 0.78 0.89
N ALA A 88 -10.07 1.81 1.68
CA ALA A 88 -8.78 1.91 2.37
C ALA A 88 -8.63 0.79 3.41
N GLY A 89 -9.70 0.43 4.11
CA GLY A 89 -9.72 -0.74 5.01
C GLY A 89 -9.39 -2.04 4.28
N LEU A 90 -10.06 -2.29 3.16
CA LEU A 90 -9.83 -3.48 2.35
C LEU A 90 -8.43 -3.50 1.71
N GLY A 91 -7.94 -2.34 1.25
CA GLY A 91 -6.59 -2.22 0.72
C GLY A 91 -5.50 -2.48 1.78
N ARG A 92 -5.75 -2.19 3.06
CA ARG A 92 -4.85 -2.61 4.15
C ARG A 92 -4.81 -4.12 4.28
N LEU A 93 -5.95 -4.80 4.17
CA LEU A 93 -6.00 -6.26 4.21
C LEU A 93 -5.28 -6.89 3.01
N ASP A 94 -5.43 -6.31 1.81
CA ASP A 94 -4.67 -6.73 0.63
C ASP A 94 -3.15 -6.55 0.82
N LEU A 95 -2.75 -5.42 1.42
CA LEU A 95 -1.36 -5.17 1.76
C LEU A 95 -0.83 -6.17 2.80
N GLU A 96 -1.59 -6.42 3.87
CA GLU A 96 -1.23 -7.38 4.91
C GLU A 96 -1.06 -8.78 4.32
N ARG A 97 -2.02 -9.23 3.48
CA ARG A 97 -1.93 -10.50 2.74
C ARG A 97 -0.65 -10.57 1.90
N LEU A 98 -0.36 -9.52 1.13
CA LEU A 98 0.85 -9.46 0.29
C LEU A 98 2.13 -9.55 1.11
N LEU A 99 2.19 -8.87 2.26
CA LEU A 99 3.38 -8.79 3.10
C LEU A 99 3.51 -9.93 4.11
N PHE A 100 2.47 -10.73 4.30
CA PHE A 100 2.46 -11.88 5.20
C PHE A 100 3.42 -12.96 4.70
N SER A 101 4.35 -13.37 5.56
CA SER A 101 5.34 -14.42 5.27
C SER A 101 5.08 -15.62 6.17
N GLU A 102 5.01 -16.83 5.59
CA GLU A 102 4.84 -18.07 6.35
C GLU A 102 5.99 -18.36 7.32
N ALA A 103 7.15 -17.72 7.15
CA ALA A 103 8.29 -17.85 8.07
C ALA A 103 7.97 -17.35 9.50
N GLY A 104 6.93 -16.53 9.67
CA GLY A 104 6.44 -16.09 10.99
C GLY A 104 5.56 -17.10 11.74
N ARG A 105 5.24 -18.26 11.15
CA ARG A 105 4.46 -19.36 11.79
C ARG A 105 5.30 -20.37 12.55
N LEU A 106 6.63 -20.26 12.53
CA LEU A 106 7.47 -21.10 13.38
C LEU A 106 7.43 -20.53 14.80
N PHE A 107 6.35 -20.78 15.54
CA PHE A 107 6.23 -21.04 17.00
C PHE A 107 4.75 -21.19 17.35
#